data_AF-A0A1W6PWL8-F1
#
_entry.id   AF-A0A1W6PWL8-F1
#
_cell.length_a   1.000
_cell.length_b   1.000
_cell.length_c   1.000
_cell.angle_alpha   90.00
_cell.angle_beta   90.00
_cell.angle_gamma   90.00
#
_symmetry.space_group_name_H-M   'P 1'
#
loop_
_entity.id
_entity.type
_entity.pdbx_description
1 polymer ?
#
loop_
_entity_poly.entity_id
_entity_poly.type
_entity_poly.pdbx_seq_one_letter_code
_entity_poly.pdbx_strand_id
1 'polypeptide(L)'
;MTAIEPDDQEEKPLDPAMESVRRKMVRLQIVSGAIMFVSLMAVFGAVVYKTMREPKETASTAAASGVPADAPLAASLSLPLGFKVQSTSFSAGQMLFYGETVEGTRKALVFDLRTGRTVADVTVGGN
;
A
#
# COMPACT_ATOMS: atom_id res chain seq x y z
N MET A 1 -24.93 33.15 -57.18
CA MET A 1 -23.73 32.36 -57.55
C MET A 1 -22.90 32.27 -56.29
N THR A 2 -22.89 31.17 -55.53
CA THR A 2 -22.66 29.77 -55.90
C THR A 2 -23.53 28.86 -55.02
N ALA A 3 -24.32 27.99 -55.64
CA ALA A 3 -25.02 26.92 -54.96
C ALA A 3 -24.00 25.80 -54.68
N ILE A 4 -23.89 25.37 -53.43
CA ILE A 4 -23.23 24.11 -53.07
C ILE A 4 -24.39 23.14 -52.84
N GLU A 5 -24.67 22.34 -53.85
CA GLU A 5 -25.57 21.19 -53.73
C GLU A 5 -24.97 20.23 -52.69
N PRO A 6 -25.72 19.85 -51.64
CA PRO A 6 -25.32 18.71 -50.83
C PRO A 6 -25.41 17.48 -51.74
N ASP A 7 -24.25 16.85 -51.94
CA ASP A 7 -24.08 15.58 -52.64
C ASP A 7 -25.00 14.55 -51.98
N ASP A 8 -26.16 14.31 -52.59
CA ASP A 8 -27.04 13.18 -52.36
C ASP A 8 -26.26 11.92 -52.76
N GLN A 9 -25.36 11.46 -51.88
CA GLN A 9 -24.83 10.11 -51.95
C GLN A 9 -25.90 9.15 -51.45
N GLU A 10 -26.83 8.91 -52.37
CA GLU A 10 -27.61 7.70 -52.57
C GLU A 10 -27.18 6.57 -51.62
N GLU A 11 -28.14 6.13 -50.80
CA GLU A 11 -28.09 4.91 -49.99
C GLU A 11 -27.82 3.70 -50.90
N LYS A 12 -26.54 3.50 -51.25
CA LYS A 12 -26.02 2.29 -51.85
C LYS A 12 -26.37 1.16 -50.88
N PRO A 13 -27.12 0.11 -51.30
CA PRO A 13 -27.46 -0.97 -50.39
C PRO A 13 -26.15 -1.52 -49.83
N LEU A 14 -25.97 -1.42 -48.51
CA LEU A 14 -24.76 -1.92 -47.85
C LEU A 14 -24.64 -3.40 -48.21
N ASP A 15 -23.63 -3.72 -49.01
CA ASP A 15 -23.25 -5.07 -49.39
C ASP A 15 -23.37 -5.97 -48.14
N PRO A 16 -24.06 -7.12 -48.16
CA PRO A 16 -24.30 -7.95 -46.95
C PRO A 16 -23.02 -8.30 -46.17
N ALA A 17 -21.86 -8.20 -46.82
CA ALA A 17 -20.55 -8.27 -46.18
C ALA A 17 -20.28 -7.10 -45.20
N MET A 18 -20.65 -5.86 -45.50
CA MET A 18 -20.37 -4.66 -44.69
C MET A 18 -21.22 -4.57 -43.41
N GLU A 19 -22.47 -5.03 -43.43
CA GLU A 19 -23.31 -5.05 -42.22
C GLU A 19 -22.76 -6.05 -41.18
N SER A 20 -22.20 -7.17 -41.63
CA SER A 20 -21.56 -8.16 -40.75
C SER A 20 -20.32 -7.62 -40.05
N VAL A 21 -19.55 -6.75 -40.73
CA VAL A 21 -18.38 -6.07 -40.16
C VAL A 21 -18.81 -5.01 -39.15
N ARG A 22 -19.82 -4.20 -39.48
CA ARG A 22 -20.40 -3.22 -38.55
C ARG A 22 -20.90 -3.89 -37.26
N ARG A 23 -21.61 -5.01 -37.38
CA ARG A 23 -22.10 -5.77 -36.21
C ARG A 23 -20.95 -6.36 -35.39
N LYS A 24 -19.85 -6.81 -36.02
CA LYS A 24 -18.63 -7.25 -35.31
C LYS A 24 -17.93 -6.11 -34.59
N MET A 25 -17.86 -4.93 -35.20
CA MET A 25 -17.26 -3.74 -34.60
C MET A 25 -18.04 -3.28 -33.37
N VAL A 26 -19.37 -3.23 -33.46
CA VAL A 26 -20.24 -2.90 -32.33
C VAL A 26 -20.11 -3.93 -31.20
N ARG A 27 -20.09 -5.23 -31.53
CA ARG A 27 -19.89 -6.28 -30.53
C ARG A 27 -18.55 -6.14 -29.81
N LEU A 28 -17.48 -5.79 -30.53
CA LEU A 28 -16.16 -5.54 -29.93
C LEU A 28 -16.16 -4.29 -29.04
N GLN A 29 -16.81 -3.20 -29.48
CA GLN A 29 -16.94 -1.98 -28.68
C GLN A 29 -17.69 -2.22 -27.38
N ILE A 30 -18.78 -3.01 -27.41
CA ILE A 30 -19.53 -3.38 -26.20
C ILE A 30 -18.66 -4.20 -25.25
N VAL A 31 -17.91 -5.19 -25.76
CA VAL A 31 -17.03 -6.02 -24.93
C VAL A 31 -15.92 -5.17 -24.29
N SER A 32 -15.27 -4.32 -25.07
CA SER A 32 -14.22 -3.42 -24.58
C SER A 32 -14.76 -2.42 -23.55
N GLY A 33 -15.90 -1.79 -23.83
CA GLY A 33 -16.57 -0.87 -22.92
C GLY A 33 -17.01 -1.53 -21.63
N ALA A 34 -17.49 -2.77 -21.68
CA ALA A 34 -17.85 -3.54 -20.49
C ALA A 34 -16.64 -3.80 -19.59
N ILE A 35 -15.50 -4.21 -20.15
CA ILE A 35 -14.28 -4.45 -19.37
C ILE A 35 -13.80 -3.14 -18.73
N MET A 36 -13.79 -2.03 -19.48
CA MET A 36 -13.42 -0.71 -18.97
C MET A 36 -14.33 -0.29 -17.79
N PHE A 37 -15.64 -0.46 -17.93
CA PHE A 37 -16.61 -0.12 -16.89
C PHE A 37 -16.44 -0.99 -15.64
N VAL A 38 -16.28 -2.30 -15.79
CA VAL A 38 -16.02 -3.22 -14.67
C VAL A 38 -14.72 -2.86 -13.95
N SER A 39 -13.67 -2.51 -14.69
CA SER A 39 -12.39 -2.10 -14.13
C SER A 39 -12.54 -0.86 -13.23
N LEU A 40 -13.29 0.14 -13.70
CA LEU A 40 -13.60 1.34 -12.92
C LEU A 40 -14.42 1.01 -11.66
N MET A 41 -15.47 0.19 -11.81
CA MET A 41 -16.29 -0.25 -10.68
C MET A 41 -15.50 -1.05 -9.65
N ALA A 42 -14.54 -1.87 -10.09
CA ALA A 42 -13.66 -2.62 -9.19
C ALA A 42 -12.77 -1.70 -8.34
N VAL A 43 -12.21 -0.64 -8.94
CA VAL A 43 -11.39 0.34 -8.20
C VAL A 43 -12.22 1.07 -7.16
N PHE A 44 -13.39 1.58 -7.54
CA PHE A 44 -14.29 2.24 -6.57
C PHE A 44 -14.74 1.27 -5.48
N GLY A 45 -15.11 0.04 -5.84
CA GLY A 45 -15.47 -1.01 -4.90
C GLY A 45 -14.34 -1.30 -3.90
N ALA A 46 -13.09 -1.38 -4.36
CA ALA A 46 -11.92 -1.58 -3.51
C ALA A 46 -11.69 -0.41 -2.55
N VAL A 47 -11.87 0.84 -3.00
CA VAL A 47 -11.74 2.04 -2.14
C VAL A 47 -12.82 2.05 -1.06
N VAL A 48 -14.09 1.88 -1.44
CA VAL A 48 -15.21 1.85 -0.48
C VAL A 48 -15.08 0.69 0.50
N TYR A 49 -14.71 -0.48 0.00
CA TYR A 49 -14.42 -1.64 0.84
C TYR A 49 -13.28 -1.33 1.81
N LYS A 50 -12.19 -0.71 1.36
CA LYS A 50 -11.05 -0.33 2.20
C LYS A 50 -11.42 0.74 3.24
N THR A 51 -12.34 1.65 2.95
CA THR A 51 -12.77 2.67 3.91
C THR A 51 -13.81 2.16 4.90
N MET A 52 -14.64 1.19 4.52
CA MET A 52 -15.69 0.62 5.38
C MET A 52 -15.24 -0.58 6.21
N ARG A 53 -14.18 -1.30 5.81
CA ARG A 53 -13.60 -2.37 6.63
C ARG A 53 -12.58 -1.79 7.59
N GLU A 54 -12.83 -1.95 8.89
CA GLU A 54 -11.75 -1.83 9.87
C GLU A 54 -10.63 -2.83 9.52
N PRO A 55 -9.36 -2.44 9.63
CA PRO A 55 -8.25 -3.28 9.19
C PRO A 55 -8.24 -4.59 9.99
N LYS A 56 -8.64 -5.70 9.38
CA LYS A 56 -8.20 -7.01 9.83
C LYS A 56 -6.71 -7.06 9.49
N GLU A 57 -5.88 -6.98 10.52
CA GLU A 57 -4.42 -6.86 10.43
C GLU A 57 -3.79 -7.86 9.44
N THR A 58 -3.71 -7.48 8.17
CA THR A 58 -2.70 -8.00 7.25
C THR A 58 -1.52 -7.07 7.37
N ALA A 59 -0.51 -7.52 8.11
CA ALA A 59 0.75 -6.85 8.29
C ALA A 59 1.37 -6.47 6.93
N SER A 60 1.27 -5.21 6.55
CA SER A 60 2.24 -4.56 5.66
C SER A 60 2.11 -3.04 5.66
N THR A 61 3.19 -2.43 6.15
CA THR A 61 3.79 -1.20 5.59
C THR A 61 2.92 0.04 5.48
N ALA A 62 2.47 0.52 6.63
CA ALA A 62 2.54 1.94 6.94
C ALA A 62 2.89 2.04 8.42
N ALA A 63 4.19 2.20 8.69
CA ALA A 63 4.69 2.54 10.01
C ALA A 63 4.20 3.95 10.35
N ALA A 64 2.95 4.06 10.82
CA ALA A 64 2.59 5.15 11.70
C ALA A 64 3.59 5.06 12.85
N SER A 65 4.43 6.09 12.99
CA SER A 65 5.31 6.27 14.13
C SER A 65 4.53 5.84 15.36
N GLY A 66 4.92 4.75 16.01
CA GLY A 66 4.13 4.10 17.06
C GLY A 66 3.95 4.92 18.34
N VAL A 67 4.17 6.23 18.25
CA VAL A 67 3.94 7.23 19.28
C VAL A 67 2.59 7.89 18.99
N PRO A 68 1.62 7.81 19.93
CA PRO A 68 0.36 8.55 19.81
C PRO A 68 0.62 10.05 19.55
N ALA A 69 -0.08 10.65 18.59
CA ALA A 69 0.08 12.07 18.27
C ALA A 69 -0.56 13.00 19.32
N ASP A 70 -1.45 12.46 20.15
CA ASP A 70 -2.31 13.24 21.05
C ASP A 70 -1.66 13.55 22.42
N ALA A 71 -0.58 12.85 22.80
CA ALA A 71 0.13 13.08 24.06
C ALA A 71 1.55 12.46 24.07
N PRO A 72 2.50 13.00 24.86
CA PRO A 72 3.80 12.38 25.09
C PRO A 72 3.66 10.99 25.71
N LEU A 73 4.34 9.99 25.13
CA LEU A 73 4.39 8.63 25.69
C LEU A 73 5.50 8.52 26.73
N ALA A 74 5.15 8.24 27.98
CA ALA A 74 6.09 7.90 29.04
C ALA A 74 6.22 6.37 29.15
N ALA A 75 7.43 5.84 28.92
CA ALA A 75 7.74 4.42 29.06
C ALA A 75 9.09 4.22 29.74
N SER A 76 9.21 3.17 30.54
CA SER A 76 10.45 2.78 31.22
C SER A 76 10.92 1.43 30.72
N LEU A 77 12.20 1.33 30.38
CA LEU A 77 12.86 0.07 30.01
C LEU A 77 13.96 -0.25 31.02
N SER A 78 13.98 -1.47 31.54
CA SER A 78 15.09 -1.99 32.35
C SER A 78 16.18 -2.53 31.43
N LEU A 79 17.33 -1.87 31.44
CA LEU A 79 18.53 -2.35 30.78
C LEU A 79 19.34 -3.26 31.73
N PRO A 80 20.14 -4.21 31.20
CA PRO A 80 21.03 -5.02 32.03
C PRO A 80 21.95 -4.17 32.89
N LEU A 81 22.35 -4.70 34.05
CA LEU A 81 23.23 -3.98 34.97
C LEU A 81 24.56 -3.62 34.29
N GLY A 82 24.98 -2.36 34.40
CA GLY A 82 26.21 -1.87 33.79
C GLY A 82 26.17 -1.80 32.25
N PHE A 83 25.01 -1.94 31.62
CA PHE A 83 24.87 -1.82 30.17
C PHE A 83 25.19 -0.40 29.70
N LYS A 84 26.25 -0.28 28.89
CA LYS A 84 26.66 0.96 28.26
C LYS A 84 26.04 1.05 26.87
N VAL A 85 25.08 1.96 26.72
CA VAL A 85 24.47 2.25 25.42
C VAL A 85 25.50 2.95 24.53
N GLN A 86 25.78 2.36 23.37
CA GLN A 86 26.70 2.88 22.37
C GLN A 86 25.96 3.56 21.22
N SER A 87 24.80 3.01 20.84
CA SER A 87 23.99 3.55 19.76
C SER A 87 22.51 3.27 20.00
N THR A 88 21.66 4.17 19.52
CA THR A 88 20.20 4.03 19.55
C THR A 88 19.62 4.28 18.18
N SER A 89 18.64 3.48 17.78
CA SER A 89 17.88 3.68 16.54
C SER A 89 16.39 3.55 16.82
N PHE A 90 15.57 4.24 16.02
CA PHE A 90 14.12 4.18 16.13
C PHE A 90 13.50 3.91 14.76
N SER A 91 12.63 2.91 14.68
CA SER A 91 11.89 2.57 13.47
C SER A 91 10.54 1.95 13.83
N ALA A 92 9.47 2.39 13.18
CA ALA A 92 8.14 1.78 13.27
C ALA A 92 7.59 1.59 14.70
N GLY A 93 7.89 2.49 15.64
CA GLY A 93 7.47 2.34 17.04
C GLY A 93 8.37 1.43 17.87
N GLN A 94 9.48 0.98 17.31
CA GLN A 94 10.49 0.18 18.01
C GLN A 94 11.78 0.96 18.17
N MET A 95 12.35 0.88 19.36
CA MET A 95 13.62 1.48 19.72
C MET A 95 14.67 0.39 19.92
N LEU A 96 15.76 0.46 19.18
CA LEU A 96 16.91 -0.43 19.33
C LEU A 96 17.98 0.26 20.17
N PHE A 97 18.46 -0.42 21.20
CA PHE A 97 19.60 -0.03 22.02
C PHE A 97 20.73 -1.01 21.74
N TYR A 98 21.78 -0.52 21.08
CA TYR A 98 23.01 -1.27 20.88
C TYR A 98 24.03 -0.83 21.93
N GLY A 99 24.69 -1.79 22.56
CA GLY A 99 25.63 -1.50 23.63
C GLY A 99 26.36 -2.73 24.12
N GLU A 100 27.01 -2.57 25.26
CA GLU A 100 27.88 -3.59 25.85
C GLU A 100 27.58 -3.73 27.34
N THR A 101 27.55 -4.98 27.81
CA THR A 101 27.36 -5.33 29.21
C THR A 101 28.64 -5.15 30.01
N VAL A 102 28.56 -5.22 31.34
CA VAL A 102 29.75 -5.18 32.22
C VAL A 102 30.75 -6.31 31.92
N GLU A 103 30.30 -7.43 31.36
CA GLU A 103 31.12 -8.58 30.99
C GLU A 103 31.81 -8.42 29.62
N GLY A 104 31.63 -7.27 28.95
CA GLY A 104 32.17 -7.02 27.61
C GLY A 104 31.34 -7.62 26.47
N THR A 105 30.21 -8.26 26.78
CA THR A 105 29.32 -8.84 25.78
C THR A 105 28.51 -7.75 25.09
N ARG A 106 28.62 -7.65 23.76
CA ARG A 106 27.83 -6.74 22.93
C ARG A 106 26.41 -7.26 22.76
N LYS A 107 25.42 -6.39 22.94
CA LYS A 107 23.99 -6.71 22.79
C LYS A 107 23.23 -5.64 22.01
N ALA A 108 22.20 -6.08 21.30
CA ALA A 108 21.16 -5.25 20.72
C ALA A 108 19.82 -5.61 21.38
N LEU A 109 19.22 -4.63 22.08
CA LEU A 109 17.94 -4.77 22.76
C LEU A 109 16.89 -3.99 21.98
N VAL A 110 15.74 -4.60 21.66
CA VAL A 110 14.65 -3.95 20.92
C VAL A 110 13.46 -3.77 21.85
N PHE A 111 13.04 -2.53 22.05
CA PHE A 111 11.88 -2.14 22.84
C PHE A 111 10.76 -1.64 21.94
N ASP A 112 9.56 -2.19 22.10
CA ASP A 112 8.39 -1.79 21.32
C ASP A 112 7.53 -0.83 22.14
N LEU A 113 7.38 0.41 21.65
CA LEU A 113 6.65 1.49 22.34
C LEU A 113 5.15 1.24 22.40
N ARG A 114 4.59 0.43 21.50
CA ARG A 114 3.14 0.14 21.45
C ARG A 114 2.76 -0.87 22.53
N THR A 115 3.64 -1.85 22.74
CA THR A 115 3.43 -2.91 23.74
C THR A 115 4.11 -2.60 25.08
N GLY A 116 5.01 -1.61 25.13
CA GLY A 116 5.71 -1.20 26.36
C GLY A 116 6.69 -2.24 26.89
N ARG A 117 7.23 -3.13 26.04
CA ARG A 117 8.12 -4.22 26.45
C ARG A 117 9.27 -4.44 25.49
N THR A 118 10.33 -5.09 25.99
CA THR A 118 11.41 -5.61 25.15
C THR A 118 10.90 -6.78 24.32
N VAL A 119 11.03 -6.69 23.01
CA VAL A 119 10.61 -7.72 22.06
C VAL A 119 11.77 -8.56 21.54
N ALA A 120 13.02 -8.09 21.70
CA ALA A 120 14.21 -8.87 21.39
C ALA A 120 15.41 -8.54 22.29
N ASP A 121 16.16 -9.57 22.65
CA ASP A 121 17.49 -9.49 23.26
C ASP A 121 18.46 -10.31 22.40
N VAL A 122 19.34 -9.61 21.69
CA VAL A 122 20.26 -10.21 20.71
C VAL A 122 21.69 -10.02 21.18
N THR A 123 22.44 -11.11 21.32
CA THR A 123 23.88 -11.07 21.57
C THR A 123 24.62 -10.94 20.24
N VAL A 124 25.58 -10.01 20.16
CA VAL A 124 26.32 -9.69 18.94
C VAL A 124 27.76 -10.19 19.06
N GLY A 125 28.06 -11.30 18.38
CA GLY A 125 29.41 -11.86 18.27
C GLY A 125 30.23 -11.22 17.15
N GLY A 126 31.56 -11.34 17.23
CA GLY A 126 32.45 -11.15 16.07
C GLY A 126 32.62 -12.48 15.35
N ASN A 127 32.80 -12.44 14.03
CA ASN A 127 33.22 -13.60 13.24
C ASN A 127 34.74 -13.75 13.26
#